data_AF-A0A957C2A2-F1
#
_entry.id   AF-A0A957C2A2-F1
#
_cell.length_a   1.000
_cell.length_b   1.000
_cell.length_c   1.000
_cell.angle_alpha   90.00
_cell.angle_beta   90.00
_cell.angle_gamma   90.00
#
_symmetry.space_group_name_H-M   'P 1'
#
loop_
_entity.id
_entity.type
_entity.pdbx_description
1 polymer ?
#
loop_
_entity_poly.entity_id
_entity_poly.type
_entity_poly.pdbx_seq_one_letter_code
_entity_poly.pdbx_strand_id
1 'polypeptide(L)'
;LVMLATQAMSQSNLEYLRMFREYGKKVILVVNQVDLLSEEERETVKQFVIDNSRERLGVEPVVWMVSARKGLQAKEGEEVDSELWNESGLDQVTSYIDKQLGDAERLRQKLQTPLQIVQNAHQGALAAVRQNQATFDRYRNITDNIDQQLSTQKRELEKTVRETISEVEARFRTTGDRSKEAILDIFQFSRALGSLGRGLMELFGIARLLRRADTPTYMETTFKRYKVFEPIDEIPGVVDKLAPRLEGQDMQDLDDLVKYGHKEIQNLPMEIREKVIGTIQAPATYDRTFMNKVRPELEKLEQEARVLETNKLENIRRNTLLYLTVWEMIIVILVVALFSAWGAVNSIADFPVGIILLIVLLGAAVAGFAVIPLRGRAIHTEYVNRLLKIQARYTEILTRAADQQIEYGMQLRREAISPLTRLVEAQAHIQDEQLKKLQEAEQEMAKIETALNTLGKRKILGMTL
;
A
#
# COMPACT_ATOMS: atom_id res chain seq x y z
N LEU A 1 20.56 69.11 -22.97
CA LEU A 1 21.38 70.07 -22.21
C LEU A 1 20.69 71.42 -22.25
N VAL A 2 20.47 72.05 -21.10
CA VAL A 2 19.89 73.40 -21.04
C VAL A 2 21.01 74.41 -20.88
N MET A 3 20.98 75.49 -21.66
CA MET A 3 21.92 76.61 -21.58
C MET A 3 21.18 77.95 -21.64
N LEU A 4 21.78 79.01 -21.13
CA LEU A 4 21.20 80.36 -21.18
C LEU A 4 21.61 81.03 -22.50
N ALA A 5 20.68 81.73 -23.16
CA ALA A 5 20.94 82.38 -24.44
C ALA A 5 22.08 83.42 -24.37
N THR A 6 22.21 84.10 -23.23
CA THR A 6 23.27 85.10 -22.94
C THR A 6 24.64 84.48 -22.62
N GLN A 7 24.71 83.17 -22.38
CA GLN A 7 25.93 82.43 -22.05
C GLN A 7 26.05 81.16 -22.89
N ALA A 8 25.50 81.19 -24.11
CA ALA A 8 25.49 80.05 -25.01
C ALA A 8 26.93 79.60 -25.31
N MET A 9 27.15 78.28 -25.32
CA MET A 9 28.46 77.68 -25.61
C MET A 9 29.61 78.08 -24.66
N SER A 10 29.32 78.34 -23.37
CA SER A 10 30.35 78.45 -22.32
C SER A 10 31.27 77.22 -22.25
N GLN A 11 32.45 77.38 -21.65
CA GLN A 11 33.42 76.28 -21.49
C GLN A 11 32.80 75.06 -20.78
N SER A 12 31.99 75.28 -19.74
CA SER A 12 31.27 74.21 -19.04
C SER A 12 30.26 73.50 -19.95
N ASN A 13 29.51 74.23 -20.78
CA ASN A 13 28.57 73.62 -21.74
C ASN A 13 29.30 72.73 -22.75
N LEU A 14 30.47 73.17 -23.21
CA LEU A 14 31.32 72.39 -24.13
C LEU A 14 31.87 71.12 -23.47
N GLU A 15 32.29 71.19 -22.21
CA GLU A 15 32.74 70.02 -21.44
C GLU A 15 31.62 68.99 -21.28
N TYR A 16 30.41 69.42 -20.91
CA TYR A 16 29.24 68.54 -20.84
C TYR A 16 28.88 67.93 -22.20
N LEU A 17 28.97 68.71 -23.29
CA LEU A 17 28.66 68.20 -24.61
C LEU A 17 29.67 67.16 -25.12
N ARG A 18 30.96 67.35 -24.82
CA ARG A 18 32.00 66.34 -25.11
C ARG A 18 31.73 65.04 -24.35
N MET A 19 31.40 65.16 -23.06
CA MET A 19 31.01 64.01 -22.24
C MET A 19 29.81 63.27 -22.84
N PHE A 20 28.73 63.96 -23.19
CA PHE A 20 27.54 63.32 -23.76
C PHE A 20 27.78 62.64 -25.11
N ARG A 21 28.72 63.15 -25.92
CA ARG A 21 29.14 62.51 -27.17
C ARG A 21 29.81 61.15 -26.92
N GLU A 22 30.68 61.05 -25.91
CA GLU A 22 31.33 59.79 -25.54
C GLU A 22 30.33 58.72 -25.10
N TYR A 23 29.21 59.11 -24.49
CA TYR A 23 28.11 58.21 -24.12
C TYR A 23 27.23 57.75 -25.30
N GLY A 24 27.46 58.23 -26.52
CA GLY A 24 26.75 57.78 -27.73
C GLY A 24 25.25 58.09 -27.76
N LYS A 25 24.77 59.04 -26.94
CA LYS A 25 23.36 59.41 -26.85
C LYS A 25 23.04 60.61 -27.74
N LYS A 26 21.81 60.65 -28.28
CA LYS A 26 21.29 61.83 -28.98
C LYS A 26 21.14 62.98 -27.97
N VAL A 27 21.80 64.11 -28.23
CA VAL A 27 21.74 65.30 -27.38
C VAL A 27 20.84 66.35 -28.03
N ILE A 28 19.89 66.85 -27.26
CA ILE A 28 19.07 68.00 -27.65
C ILE A 28 19.53 69.20 -26.83
N LEU A 29 19.78 70.31 -27.50
CA LEU A 29 20.17 71.58 -26.88
C LEU A 29 18.94 72.44 -26.67
N VAL A 30 18.78 72.94 -25.44
CA VAL A 30 17.69 73.82 -25.06
C VAL A 30 18.31 75.15 -24.65
N VAL A 31 18.12 76.17 -25.47
CA VAL A 31 18.62 77.52 -25.21
C VAL A 31 17.49 78.31 -24.57
N ASN A 32 17.59 78.56 -23.27
CA ASN A 32 16.59 79.23 -22.45
C ASN A 32 16.85 80.75 -22.37
N GLN A 33 15.84 81.52 -21.94
CA GLN A 33 15.85 82.99 -21.84
C GLN A 33 15.84 83.73 -23.19
N VAL A 34 15.28 83.13 -24.24
CA VAL A 34 15.19 83.75 -25.56
C VAL A 34 14.25 84.97 -25.59
N ASP A 35 13.41 85.11 -24.56
CA ASP A 35 12.61 86.30 -24.27
C ASP A 35 13.44 87.56 -23.99
N LEU A 36 14.74 87.42 -23.69
CA LEU A 36 15.66 88.55 -23.54
C LEU A 36 16.31 88.98 -24.87
N LEU A 37 16.05 88.26 -25.96
CA LEU A 37 16.64 88.49 -27.27
C LEU A 37 15.58 88.98 -28.27
N SER A 38 15.99 89.86 -29.18
CA SER A 38 15.22 90.19 -30.38
C SER A 38 15.18 89.01 -31.37
N GLU A 39 14.28 89.05 -32.35
CA GLU A 39 14.12 87.95 -33.30
C GLU A 39 15.38 87.72 -34.16
N GLU A 40 16.08 88.79 -34.55
CA GLU A 40 17.35 88.71 -35.27
C GLU A 40 18.47 88.12 -34.40
N GLU A 41 18.54 88.51 -33.12
CA GLU A 41 19.50 87.96 -32.16
C GLU A 41 19.24 86.47 -31.86
N ARG A 42 17.97 86.04 -31.81
CA ARG A 42 17.61 84.63 -31.62
C ARG A 42 18.15 83.76 -32.73
N GLU A 43 17.95 84.15 -33.98
CA GLU A 43 18.44 83.36 -35.11
C GLU A 43 19.99 83.37 -35.14
N THR A 44 20.61 84.50 -34.81
CA THR A 44 22.07 84.60 -34.68
C THR A 44 22.60 83.66 -33.59
N VAL A 45 22.01 83.65 -32.40
CA VAL A 45 22.42 82.79 -31.29
C VAL A 45 22.18 81.31 -31.62
N LYS A 46 21.06 80.98 -32.26
CA LYS A 46 20.76 79.62 -32.70
C LYS A 46 21.79 79.13 -33.71
N GLN A 47 22.10 79.94 -34.71
CA GLN A 47 23.12 79.62 -35.72
C GLN A 47 24.51 79.49 -35.08
N PHE A 48 24.87 80.39 -34.17
CA PHE A 48 26.11 80.31 -33.39
C PHE A 48 26.24 78.99 -32.61
N VAL A 49 25.16 78.53 -31.96
CA VAL A 49 25.14 77.26 -31.23
C VAL A 49 25.27 76.07 -32.20
N ILE A 50 24.61 76.10 -33.34
CA ILE A 50 24.69 75.06 -34.38
C ILE A 50 26.12 74.98 -34.93
N ASP A 51 26.70 76.11 -35.35
CA ASP A 51 28.02 76.17 -35.96
C ASP A 51 29.11 75.74 -34.98
N ASN A 52 29.07 76.22 -33.74
CA ASN A 52 30.03 75.80 -32.72
C ASN A 52 29.87 74.31 -32.36
N SER A 53 28.65 73.78 -32.38
CA SER A 53 28.42 72.35 -32.15
C SER A 53 28.99 71.52 -33.30
N ARG A 54 28.80 71.96 -34.55
CA ARG A 54 29.35 71.31 -35.74
C ARG A 54 30.88 71.35 -35.73
N GLU A 55 31.47 72.52 -35.51
CA GLU A 55 32.93 72.73 -35.53
C GLU A 55 33.64 72.00 -34.39
N ARG A 56 33.15 72.11 -33.15
CA ARG A 56 33.87 71.61 -31.97
C ARG A 56 33.54 70.17 -31.61
N LEU A 57 32.38 69.66 -32.04
CA LEU A 57 31.89 68.34 -31.63
C LEU A 57 31.63 67.40 -32.81
N GLY A 58 31.59 67.91 -34.04
CA GLY A 58 31.34 67.13 -35.26
C GLY A 58 29.89 66.68 -35.42
N VAL A 59 28.95 67.31 -34.70
CA VAL A 59 27.52 66.96 -34.71
C VAL A 59 26.67 68.20 -34.87
N GLU A 60 25.53 68.06 -35.53
CA GLU A 60 24.51 69.09 -35.66
C GLU A 60 23.29 68.72 -34.79
N PRO A 61 23.29 69.10 -33.51
CA PRO A 61 22.22 68.74 -32.59
C PRO A 61 20.94 69.52 -32.92
N VAL A 62 19.80 68.97 -32.52
CA VAL A 62 18.54 69.72 -32.52
C VAL A 62 18.65 70.83 -31.45
N VAL A 63 18.38 72.07 -31.85
CA VAL A 63 18.41 73.25 -30.97
C VAL A 63 17.00 73.78 -30.80
N TRP A 64 16.51 73.80 -29.57
CA TRP A 64 15.24 74.40 -29.18
C TRP A 64 15.47 75.72 -28.47
N MET A 65 14.88 76.78 -29.02
CA MET A 65 14.90 78.12 -28.48
C MET A 65 13.66 78.27 -27.57
N VAL A 66 13.86 78.43 -26.26
CA VAL A 66 12.77 78.41 -25.28
C VAL A 66 12.80 79.58 -24.32
N SER A 67 11.63 79.97 -23.82
CA SER A 67 11.46 80.91 -22.72
C SER A 67 10.70 80.24 -21.59
N ALA A 68 11.42 79.79 -20.56
CA ALA A 68 10.79 79.25 -19.35
C ALA A 68 9.89 80.28 -18.65
N ARG A 69 10.22 81.57 -18.76
CA ARG A 69 9.44 82.68 -18.19
C ARG A 69 8.08 82.82 -18.87
N LYS A 70 8.05 82.92 -20.20
CA LYS A 70 6.79 82.92 -20.97
C LYS A 70 6.02 81.62 -20.74
N GLY A 71 6.70 80.48 -20.75
CA GLY A 71 6.06 79.19 -20.52
C GLY A 71 5.40 79.03 -19.14
N LEU A 72 5.94 79.70 -18.11
CA LEU A 72 5.34 79.75 -16.79
C LEU A 72 4.12 80.69 -16.77
N GLN A 73 4.26 81.88 -17.35
CA GLN A 73 3.16 82.85 -17.49
C GLN A 73 1.96 82.28 -18.25
N ALA A 74 2.21 81.46 -19.29
CA ALA A 74 1.16 80.77 -20.04
C ALA A 74 0.30 79.83 -19.17
N LYS A 75 0.79 79.44 -17.99
CA LYS A 75 0.16 78.48 -17.07
C LYS A 75 -0.40 79.12 -15.79
N GLU A 76 -0.34 80.45 -15.65
CA GLU A 76 -0.77 81.15 -14.42
C GLU A 76 -2.31 81.37 -14.33
N GLY A 77 -3.07 81.11 -15.40
CA GLY A 77 -4.54 81.17 -15.44
C GLY A 77 -5.25 79.83 -15.23
N GLU A 78 -6.59 79.83 -15.18
CA GLU A 78 -7.41 78.59 -15.10
C GLU A 78 -7.29 77.72 -16.37
N GLU A 79 -7.07 78.36 -17.53
CA GLU A 79 -6.74 77.71 -18.79
C GLU A 79 -5.35 78.13 -19.26
N VAL A 80 -4.66 77.24 -19.97
CA VAL A 80 -3.33 77.51 -20.52
C VAL A 80 -3.48 78.45 -21.73
N ASP A 81 -2.83 79.60 -21.67
CA ASP A 81 -2.74 80.52 -22.81
C ASP A 81 -1.96 79.86 -23.94
N SER A 82 -2.69 79.44 -24.98
CA SER A 82 -2.15 78.64 -26.08
C SER A 82 -1.20 79.43 -26.97
N GLU A 83 -1.39 80.75 -27.08
CA GLU A 83 -0.52 81.62 -27.89
C GLU A 83 0.80 81.82 -27.15
N LEU A 84 0.73 82.18 -25.86
CA LEU A 84 1.92 82.39 -25.02
C LEU A 84 2.71 81.09 -24.78
N TRP A 85 2.02 79.94 -24.74
CA TRP A 85 2.64 78.61 -24.65
C TRP A 85 3.43 78.26 -25.91
N ASN A 86 2.88 78.51 -27.11
CA ASN A 86 3.58 78.29 -28.36
C ASN A 86 4.76 79.26 -28.54
N GLU A 87 4.58 80.53 -28.17
CA GLU A 87 5.67 81.51 -28.19
C GLU A 87 6.82 81.16 -27.24
N SER A 88 6.55 80.40 -26.18
CA SER A 88 7.57 79.96 -25.23
C SER A 88 8.50 78.89 -25.80
N GLY A 89 8.11 78.20 -26.87
CA GLY A 89 8.85 77.07 -27.46
C GLY A 89 8.86 75.79 -26.60
N LEU A 90 8.18 75.77 -25.44
CA LEU A 90 8.08 74.60 -24.57
C LEU A 90 7.10 73.54 -25.08
N ASP A 91 6.25 73.88 -26.03
CA ASP A 91 5.38 72.97 -26.78
C ASP A 91 6.19 71.88 -27.49
N GLN A 92 7.35 72.23 -28.06
CA GLN A 92 8.26 71.31 -28.75
C GLN A 92 8.87 70.29 -27.79
N VAL A 93 9.25 70.75 -26.59
CA VAL A 93 9.79 69.91 -25.52
C VAL A 93 8.73 68.91 -25.05
N THR A 94 7.52 69.41 -24.80
CA THR A 94 6.40 68.59 -24.29
C THR A 94 5.95 67.57 -25.32
N SER A 95 5.74 67.99 -26.58
CA SER A 95 5.37 67.09 -27.68
C SER A 95 6.42 66.03 -27.96
N TYR A 96 7.70 66.36 -27.83
CA TYR A 96 8.78 65.37 -27.95
C TYR A 96 8.73 64.37 -26.79
N ILE A 97 8.58 64.84 -25.56
CA ILE A 97 8.46 63.98 -24.38
C ILE A 97 7.25 63.04 -24.51
N ASP A 98 6.08 63.55 -24.90
CA ASP A 98 4.86 62.75 -25.05
C ASP A 98 4.98 61.69 -26.16
N LYS A 99 5.61 62.06 -27.29
CA LYS A 99 5.91 61.12 -28.37
C LYS A 99 6.92 60.07 -27.95
N GLN A 100 7.90 60.42 -27.10
CA GLN A 100 8.83 59.46 -26.55
C GLN A 100 8.14 58.55 -25.52
N LEU A 101 7.26 59.09 -24.68
CA LEU A 101 6.45 58.38 -23.67
C LEU A 101 5.33 57.49 -24.26
N GLY A 102 5.23 57.34 -25.59
CA GLY A 102 4.58 56.19 -26.27
C GLY A 102 5.27 54.83 -25.99
N ASP A 103 5.89 54.71 -24.81
CA ASP A 103 6.88 53.75 -24.34
C ASP A 103 6.33 52.35 -24.06
N ALA A 104 5.02 52.12 -24.16
CA ALA A 104 4.44 50.78 -23.99
C ALA A 104 5.01 49.79 -25.02
N GLU A 105 5.18 50.23 -26.27
CA GLU A 105 5.74 49.39 -27.34
C GLU A 105 7.25 49.14 -27.13
N ARG A 106 7.99 50.15 -26.66
CA ARG A 106 9.41 50.00 -26.32
C ARG A 106 9.62 49.12 -25.09
N LEU A 107 8.76 49.22 -24.08
CA LEU A 107 8.78 48.38 -22.89
C LEU A 107 8.40 46.94 -23.25
N ARG A 108 7.36 46.75 -24.07
CA ARG A 108 6.97 45.46 -24.64
C ARG A 108 8.15 44.82 -25.37
N GLN A 109 8.79 45.55 -26.28
CA GLN A 109 9.96 45.06 -27.01
C GLN A 109 11.13 44.70 -26.09
N LYS A 110 11.41 45.52 -25.07
CA LYS A 110 12.49 45.27 -24.08
C LYS A 110 12.22 44.04 -23.20
N LEU A 111 10.96 43.73 -22.89
CA LEU A 111 10.58 42.57 -22.08
C LEU A 111 10.34 41.30 -22.91
N GLN A 112 10.04 41.46 -24.20
CA GLN A 112 9.86 40.33 -25.12
C GLN A 112 11.15 39.55 -25.32
N THR A 113 12.31 40.22 -25.38
CA THR A 113 13.61 39.52 -25.53
C THR A 113 13.95 38.64 -24.32
N PRO A 114 13.91 39.12 -23.06
CA PRO A 114 14.05 38.27 -21.88
C PRO A 114 13.03 37.13 -21.82
N LEU A 115 11.76 37.39 -22.13
CA LEU A 115 10.73 36.35 -22.15
C LEU A 115 11.10 35.23 -23.15
N GLN A 116 11.51 35.59 -24.37
CA GLN A 116 11.94 34.62 -25.37
C GLN A 116 13.16 33.80 -24.90
N ILE A 117 14.12 34.43 -24.22
CA ILE A 117 15.29 33.73 -23.65
C ILE A 117 14.84 32.71 -22.60
N VAL A 118 13.94 33.09 -21.70
CA VAL A 118 13.41 32.17 -20.68
C VAL A 118 12.60 31.04 -21.32
N GLN A 119 11.77 31.33 -22.33
CA GLN A 119 11.02 30.32 -23.08
C GLN A 119 11.95 29.31 -23.77
N ASN A 120 13.02 29.77 -24.43
CA ASN A 120 14.00 28.89 -25.06
C ASN A 120 14.75 28.03 -24.03
N ALA A 121 15.17 28.63 -22.91
CA ALA A 121 15.83 27.89 -21.83
C ALA A 121 14.89 26.84 -21.20
N HIS A 122 13.62 27.19 -21.01
CA HIS A 122 12.59 26.28 -20.54
C HIS A 122 12.37 25.12 -21.51
N GLN A 123 12.27 25.38 -22.81
CA GLN A 123 12.13 24.33 -23.83
C GLN A 123 13.34 23.38 -23.82
N GLY A 124 14.56 23.89 -23.67
CA GLY A 124 15.77 23.08 -23.52
C GLY A 124 15.74 22.20 -22.27
N ALA A 125 15.34 22.76 -21.13
CA ALA A 125 15.20 22.02 -19.88
C ALA A 125 14.10 20.94 -19.97
N LEU A 126 12.95 21.27 -20.56
CA LEU A 126 11.85 20.33 -20.78
C LEU A 126 12.25 19.19 -21.72
N ALA A 127 12.98 19.49 -22.79
CA ALA A 127 13.51 18.49 -23.70
C ALA A 127 14.49 17.54 -22.98
N ALA A 128 15.40 18.08 -22.15
CA ALA A 128 16.32 17.25 -21.37
C ALA A 128 15.61 16.34 -20.36
N VAL A 129 14.59 16.86 -19.66
CA VAL A 129 13.76 16.05 -18.74
C VAL A 129 12.98 14.99 -19.52
N ARG A 130 12.37 15.32 -20.66
CA ARG A 130 11.63 14.37 -21.50
C ARG A 130 12.52 13.34 -22.19
N GLN A 131 13.74 13.70 -22.59
CA GLN A 131 14.68 12.74 -23.18
C GLN A 131 15.04 11.62 -22.21
N ASN A 132 15.01 11.92 -20.91
CA ASN A 132 15.22 10.95 -19.86
C ASN A 132 13.95 10.12 -19.52
N GLN A 133 12.81 10.35 -20.18
CA GLN A 133 11.53 9.69 -19.88
C GLN A 133 11.58 8.16 -19.95
N ALA A 134 12.27 7.60 -20.94
CA ALA A 134 12.49 6.15 -21.04
C ALA A 134 13.22 5.58 -19.82
N THR A 135 14.07 6.37 -19.18
CA THR A 135 14.78 6.00 -17.95
C THR A 135 13.82 6.02 -16.74
N PHE A 136 12.80 6.87 -16.73
CA PHE A 136 11.81 6.92 -15.64
C PHE A 136 10.83 5.79 -15.71
N ASP A 137 10.35 5.49 -16.91
CA ASP A 137 9.49 4.34 -17.13
C ASP A 137 10.23 3.08 -16.67
N ARG A 138 11.54 3.01 -16.95
CA ARG A 138 12.39 1.94 -16.43
C ARG A 138 12.45 1.91 -14.90
N TYR A 139 12.59 3.06 -14.22
CA TYR A 139 12.61 3.14 -12.75
C TYR A 139 11.31 2.67 -12.11
N ARG A 140 10.17 3.13 -12.63
CA ARG A 140 8.86 2.65 -12.15
C ARG A 140 8.70 1.16 -12.39
N ASN A 141 9.06 0.69 -13.58
CA ASN A 141 9.02 -0.73 -13.92
C ASN A 141 9.88 -1.60 -12.98
N ILE A 142 11.05 -1.14 -12.53
CA ILE A 142 11.87 -1.90 -11.57
C ILE A 142 11.11 -2.09 -10.25
N THR A 143 10.50 -1.02 -9.73
CA THR A 143 9.74 -1.07 -8.47
C THR A 143 8.51 -1.96 -8.62
N ASP A 144 7.74 -1.77 -9.70
CA ASP A 144 6.55 -2.57 -10.00
C ASP A 144 6.88 -4.07 -10.16
N ASN A 145 7.99 -4.39 -10.83
CA ASN A 145 8.45 -5.77 -10.98
C ASN A 145 8.84 -6.39 -9.63
N ILE A 146 9.53 -5.65 -8.76
CA ILE A 146 9.90 -6.11 -7.41
C ILE A 146 8.62 -6.38 -6.61
N ASP A 147 7.66 -5.45 -6.59
CA ASP A 147 6.40 -5.63 -5.88
C ASP A 147 5.58 -6.81 -6.41
N GLN A 148 5.53 -7.00 -7.73
CA GLN A 148 4.87 -8.15 -8.34
C GLN A 148 5.54 -9.47 -7.94
N GLN A 149 6.88 -9.53 -7.95
CA GLN A 149 7.64 -10.71 -7.51
C GLN A 149 7.38 -11.01 -6.04
N LEU A 150 7.50 -10.01 -5.16
CA LEU A 150 7.22 -10.14 -3.73
C LEU A 150 5.80 -10.64 -3.46
N SER A 151 4.80 -10.11 -4.18
CA SER A 151 3.41 -10.56 -4.04
C SER A 151 3.22 -12.03 -4.48
N THR A 152 3.93 -12.45 -5.52
CA THR A 152 3.85 -13.82 -6.05
C THR A 152 4.50 -14.80 -5.11
N GLN A 153 5.69 -14.47 -4.60
CA GLN A 153 6.41 -15.28 -3.62
C GLN A 153 5.61 -15.43 -2.32
N LYS A 154 4.99 -14.33 -1.83
CA LYS A 154 4.10 -14.39 -0.65
C LYS A 154 2.94 -15.39 -0.87
N ARG A 155 2.26 -15.32 -2.02
CA ARG A 155 1.15 -16.24 -2.33
C ARG A 155 1.58 -17.71 -2.37
N GLU A 156 2.79 -18.00 -2.85
CA GLU A 156 3.31 -19.37 -2.90
C GLU A 156 3.66 -19.91 -1.50
N LEU A 157 4.22 -19.07 -0.62
CA LEU A 157 4.43 -19.44 0.79
C LEU A 157 3.11 -19.71 1.51
N GLU A 158 2.12 -18.83 1.36
CA GLU A 158 0.79 -19.03 1.94
C GLU A 158 0.12 -20.30 1.41
N LYS A 159 0.35 -20.65 0.13
CA LYS A 159 -0.15 -21.90 -0.45
C LYS A 159 0.51 -23.11 0.21
N THR A 160 1.82 -23.09 0.40
CA THR A 160 2.56 -24.14 1.12
C THR A 160 2.02 -24.35 2.54
N VAL A 161 1.68 -23.26 3.24
CA VAL A 161 1.04 -23.32 4.57
C VAL A 161 -0.36 -23.94 4.49
N ARG A 162 -1.22 -23.47 3.57
CA ARG A 162 -2.57 -24.03 3.37
C ARG A 162 -2.56 -25.52 3.04
N GLU A 163 -1.63 -25.97 2.21
CA GLU A 163 -1.46 -27.39 1.87
C GLU A 163 -1.08 -28.21 3.10
N THR A 164 -0.14 -27.70 3.91
CA THR A 164 0.28 -28.35 5.16
C THR A 164 -0.87 -28.43 6.17
N ILE A 165 -1.62 -27.33 6.35
CA ILE A 165 -2.83 -27.31 7.19
C ILE A 165 -3.84 -28.35 6.70
N SER A 166 -4.10 -28.39 5.40
CA SER A 166 -5.05 -29.36 4.81
C SER A 166 -4.62 -30.81 5.07
N GLU A 167 -3.32 -31.10 5.02
CA GLU A 167 -2.79 -32.42 5.37
C GLU A 167 -3.04 -32.75 6.85
N VAL A 168 -2.79 -31.80 7.77
CA VAL A 168 -3.08 -31.96 9.20
C VAL A 168 -4.57 -32.21 9.44
N GLU A 169 -5.45 -31.42 8.84
CA GLU A 169 -6.91 -31.61 8.93
C GLU A 169 -7.35 -32.99 8.42
N ALA A 170 -6.72 -33.47 7.34
CA ALA A 170 -7.00 -34.80 6.81
C ALA A 170 -6.58 -35.92 7.79
N ARG A 171 -5.47 -35.76 8.55
CA ARG A 171 -5.08 -36.70 9.60
C ARG A 171 -6.11 -36.73 10.73
N PHE A 172 -6.57 -35.56 11.21
CA PHE A 172 -7.64 -35.47 12.21
C PHE A 172 -8.94 -36.12 11.73
N ARG A 173 -9.36 -35.85 10.49
CA ARG A 173 -10.55 -36.47 9.88
C ARG A 173 -10.44 -37.99 9.83
N THR A 174 -9.29 -38.49 9.37
CA THR A 174 -9.00 -39.93 9.31
C THR A 174 -9.05 -40.58 10.69
N THR A 175 -8.55 -39.92 11.73
CA THR A 175 -8.70 -40.38 13.12
C THR A 175 -10.16 -40.42 13.55
N GLY A 176 -10.96 -39.42 13.18
CA GLY A 176 -12.40 -39.41 13.41
C GLY A 176 -13.12 -40.60 12.75
N ASP A 177 -12.77 -40.92 11.51
CA ASP A 177 -13.35 -42.05 10.76
C ASP A 177 -12.93 -43.40 11.35
N ARG A 178 -11.63 -43.60 11.62
CA ARG A 178 -11.13 -44.83 12.26
C ARG A 178 -11.72 -45.03 13.66
N SER A 179 -11.95 -43.94 14.40
CA SER A 179 -12.60 -43.99 15.71
C SER A 179 -14.06 -44.45 15.61
N LYS A 180 -14.77 -44.11 14.53
CA LYS A 180 -16.15 -44.56 14.28
C LYS A 180 -16.19 -46.08 14.21
N GLU A 181 -15.31 -46.66 13.40
CA GLU A 181 -15.23 -48.12 13.24
C GLU A 181 -14.87 -48.80 14.55
N ALA A 182 -13.85 -48.29 15.25
CA ALA A 182 -13.42 -48.83 16.54
C ALA A 182 -14.52 -48.77 17.61
N ILE A 183 -15.21 -47.63 17.74
CA ILE A 183 -16.29 -47.45 18.73
C ILE A 183 -17.48 -48.34 18.36
N LEU A 184 -17.92 -48.32 17.10
CA LEU A 184 -19.03 -49.17 16.67
C LEU A 184 -18.73 -50.66 16.87
N ASP A 185 -17.47 -51.09 16.69
CA ASP A 185 -17.00 -52.45 16.94
C ASP A 185 -17.14 -52.88 18.42
N ILE A 186 -16.88 -51.93 19.33
CA ILE A 186 -16.98 -52.14 20.79
C ILE A 186 -18.44 -52.22 21.24
N PHE A 187 -19.32 -51.50 20.55
CA PHE A 187 -20.76 -51.41 20.82
C PHE A 187 -21.61 -52.21 19.81
N GLN A 188 -21.10 -53.34 19.29
CA GLN A 188 -21.88 -54.22 18.40
C GLN A 188 -22.95 -55.03 19.14
N PHE A 189 -24.12 -55.14 18.51
CA PHE A 189 -25.26 -55.93 19.01
C PHE A 189 -24.93 -57.41 19.24
N SER A 190 -24.25 -58.06 18.28
CA SER A 190 -23.90 -59.49 18.35
C SER A 190 -22.99 -59.83 19.53
N ARG A 191 -22.14 -58.89 19.93
CA ARG A 191 -21.22 -59.06 21.06
C ARG A 191 -21.88 -58.76 22.41
N ALA A 192 -22.91 -57.92 22.43
CA ALA A 192 -23.69 -57.66 23.62
C ALA A 192 -24.34 -58.95 24.16
N LEU A 193 -24.85 -59.82 23.27
CA LEU A 193 -25.40 -61.14 23.62
C LEU A 193 -24.37 -62.02 24.34
N GLY A 194 -23.16 -62.17 23.79
CA GLY A 194 -22.10 -62.95 24.43
C GLY A 194 -21.59 -62.33 25.75
N SER A 195 -21.76 -61.01 25.93
CA SER A 195 -21.33 -60.31 27.13
C SER A 195 -22.30 -60.43 28.32
N LEU A 196 -23.58 -60.76 28.09
CA LEU A 196 -24.57 -60.97 29.16
C LEU A 196 -24.14 -62.06 30.13
N GLY A 197 -23.64 -63.21 29.63
CA GLY A 197 -23.17 -64.29 30.49
C GLY A 197 -22.00 -63.88 31.40
N ARG A 198 -21.15 -62.95 30.92
CA ARG A 198 -20.06 -62.37 31.72
C ARG A 198 -20.58 -61.32 32.71
N GLY A 199 -21.53 -60.49 32.30
CA GLY A 199 -22.20 -59.51 33.17
C GLY A 199 -22.94 -60.16 34.34
N LEU A 200 -23.59 -61.30 34.11
CA LEU A 200 -24.18 -62.12 35.16
C LEU A 200 -23.15 -62.59 36.18
N MET A 201 -22.00 -63.12 35.74
CA MET A 201 -20.91 -63.51 36.64
C MET A 201 -20.31 -62.33 37.42
N GLU A 202 -20.28 -61.12 36.85
CA GLU A 202 -19.85 -59.90 37.54
C GLU A 202 -20.85 -59.46 38.62
N LEU A 203 -22.15 -59.52 38.34
CA LEU A 203 -23.23 -59.19 39.29
C LEU A 203 -23.20 -60.11 40.53
N PHE A 204 -22.90 -61.39 40.35
CA PHE A 204 -22.76 -62.37 41.44
C PHE A 204 -21.34 -62.45 42.04
N GLY A 205 -20.42 -61.56 41.65
CA GLY A 205 -19.10 -61.41 42.28
C GLY A 205 -18.04 -62.47 41.89
N ILE A 206 -18.37 -63.40 41.00
CA ILE A 206 -17.51 -64.52 40.59
C ILE A 206 -16.33 -64.03 39.73
N ALA A 207 -16.53 -62.95 38.97
CA ALA A 207 -15.52 -62.40 38.06
C ALA A 207 -14.28 -61.81 38.75
N ARG A 208 -14.36 -61.38 40.03
CA ARG A 208 -13.20 -60.81 40.74
C ARG A 208 -12.09 -61.83 40.98
N LEU A 209 -12.41 -63.12 40.98
CA LEU A 209 -11.45 -64.21 41.22
C LEU A 209 -10.52 -64.48 40.02
N LEU A 210 -10.85 -63.99 38.83
CA LEU A 210 -10.14 -64.31 37.57
C LEU A 210 -9.32 -63.12 37.01
N ARG A 211 -9.25 -61.99 37.70
CA ARG A 211 -8.62 -60.77 37.17
C ARG A 211 -7.12 -60.71 37.48
N ARG A 212 -6.27 -60.81 36.46
CA ARG A 212 -4.84 -60.41 36.52
C ARG A 212 -4.71 -58.88 36.37
N ALA A 213 -3.81 -58.28 37.16
CA ALA A 213 -3.70 -56.83 37.31
C ALA A 213 -3.28 -56.06 36.03
N ASP A 214 -2.54 -56.67 35.11
CA ASP A 214 -1.90 -55.98 33.96
C ASP A 214 -2.50 -56.31 32.58
N THR A 215 -3.80 -56.60 32.50
CA THR A 215 -4.42 -56.89 31.19
C THR A 215 -4.87 -55.58 30.52
N PRO A 216 -4.40 -55.25 29.30
CA PRO A 216 -4.80 -54.04 28.60
C PRO A 216 -6.32 -53.99 28.43
N THR A 217 -6.90 -52.80 28.59
CA THR A 217 -8.36 -52.64 28.51
C THR A 217 -8.83 -53.00 27.09
N TYR A 218 -10.00 -53.64 26.98
CA TYR A 218 -10.56 -54.02 25.68
C TYR A 218 -10.65 -52.83 24.72
N MET A 219 -11.05 -51.65 25.25
CA MET A 219 -11.08 -50.38 24.53
C MET A 219 -9.73 -50.04 23.88
N GLU A 220 -8.66 -50.11 24.65
CA GLU A 220 -7.30 -49.78 24.19
C GLU A 220 -6.83 -50.75 23.09
N THR A 221 -7.17 -52.03 23.24
CA THR A 221 -6.82 -53.07 22.26
C THR A 221 -7.54 -52.84 20.93
N THR A 222 -8.82 -52.49 20.95
CA THR A 222 -9.58 -52.21 19.73
C THR A 222 -9.07 -50.95 19.04
N PHE A 223 -8.79 -49.88 19.78
CA PHE A 223 -8.24 -48.65 19.20
C PHE A 223 -6.86 -48.84 18.58
N LYS A 224 -6.01 -49.68 19.20
CA LYS A 224 -4.73 -50.10 18.62
C LYS A 224 -4.93 -50.90 17.33
N ARG A 225 -5.88 -51.84 17.31
CA ARG A 225 -6.21 -52.66 16.12
C ARG A 225 -6.66 -51.81 14.93
N TYR A 226 -7.54 -50.84 15.17
CA TYR A 226 -8.02 -49.92 14.14
C TYR A 226 -7.05 -48.77 13.86
N LYS A 227 -5.89 -48.73 14.54
CA LYS A 227 -4.85 -47.71 14.38
C LYS A 227 -5.41 -46.28 14.41
N VAL A 228 -6.29 -46.01 15.38
CA VAL A 228 -7.03 -44.74 15.44
C VAL A 228 -6.11 -43.53 15.56
N PHE A 229 -5.00 -43.67 16.30
CA PHE A 229 -4.08 -42.58 16.60
C PHE A 229 -2.88 -42.47 15.65
N GLU A 230 -2.64 -43.46 14.78
CA GLU A 230 -1.54 -43.44 13.81
C GLU A 230 -1.53 -42.13 12.96
N PRO A 231 -2.68 -41.61 12.47
CA PRO A 231 -2.67 -40.32 11.77
C PRO A 231 -2.25 -39.13 12.66
N ILE A 232 -2.57 -39.14 13.96
CA ILE A 232 -2.14 -38.09 14.90
C ILE A 232 -0.64 -38.20 15.19
N ASP A 233 -0.09 -39.41 15.19
CA ASP A 233 1.35 -39.65 15.35
C ASP A 233 2.16 -39.17 14.13
N GLU A 234 1.53 -39.08 12.96
CA GLU A 234 2.14 -38.56 11.73
C GLU A 234 2.16 -37.02 11.65
N ILE A 235 1.30 -36.32 12.39
CA ILE A 235 1.15 -34.85 12.34
C ILE A 235 2.48 -34.12 12.60
N PRO A 236 3.28 -34.45 13.63
CA PRO A 236 4.59 -33.85 13.85
C PRO A 236 5.47 -33.90 12.61
N GLY A 237 5.56 -35.06 11.95
CA GLY A 237 6.39 -35.25 10.76
C GLY A 237 5.93 -34.44 9.55
N VAL A 238 4.67 -34.02 9.50
CA VAL A 238 4.14 -33.10 8.50
C VAL A 238 4.50 -31.66 8.85
N VAL A 239 4.24 -31.24 10.10
CA VAL A 239 4.45 -29.86 10.54
C VAL A 239 5.94 -29.53 10.70
N ASP A 240 6.79 -30.48 11.09
CA ASP A 240 8.26 -30.35 11.18
C ASP A 240 8.91 -29.96 9.85
N LYS A 241 8.29 -30.35 8.74
CA LYS A 241 8.77 -30.01 7.39
C LYS A 241 8.41 -28.60 6.97
N LEU A 242 7.44 -27.95 7.61
CA LEU A 242 6.96 -26.63 7.19
C LEU A 242 8.05 -25.56 7.35
N ALA A 243 8.68 -25.46 8.53
CA ALA A 243 9.68 -24.42 8.77
C ALA A 243 10.90 -24.53 7.83
N PRO A 244 11.51 -25.72 7.61
CA PRO A 244 12.58 -25.87 6.62
C PRO A 244 12.15 -25.58 5.18
N ARG A 245 10.90 -25.90 4.81
CA ARG A 245 10.37 -25.60 3.46
C ARG A 245 10.24 -24.10 3.24
N LEU A 246 9.63 -23.39 4.20
CA LEU A 246 9.47 -21.92 4.13
C LEU A 246 10.82 -21.23 4.07
N GLU A 247 11.77 -21.63 4.91
CA GLU A 247 13.13 -21.09 4.89
C GLU A 247 13.86 -21.40 3.58
N GLY A 248 13.82 -22.64 3.10
CA GLY A 248 14.49 -23.01 1.85
C GLY A 248 13.98 -22.17 0.67
N GLN A 249 12.66 -21.97 0.62
CA GLN A 249 12.03 -21.10 -0.36
C GLN A 249 12.41 -19.62 -0.16
N ASP A 250 12.42 -19.13 1.08
CA ASP A 250 12.84 -17.76 1.41
C ASP A 250 14.29 -17.48 1.00
N MET A 251 15.22 -18.41 1.26
CA MET A 251 16.62 -18.27 0.89
C MET A 251 16.81 -18.24 -0.63
N GLN A 252 16.08 -19.09 -1.35
CA GLN A 252 16.10 -19.09 -2.81
C GLN A 252 15.53 -17.78 -3.38
N ASP A 253 14.37 -17.36 -2.89
CA ASP A 253 13.70 -16.14 -3.32
C ASP A 253 14.56 -14.89 -3.02
N LEU A 254 15.26 -14.86 -1.88
CA LEU A 254 16.20 -13.81 -1.53
C LEU A 254 17.41 -13.78 -2.48
N ASP A 255 18.01 -14.93 -2.78
CA ASP A 255 19.14 -15.02 -3.71
C ASP A 255 18.74 -14.53 -5.11
N ASP A 256 17.56 -14.92 -5.59
CA ASP A 256 17.04 -14.49 -6.88
C ASP A 256 16.72 -12.98 -6.90
N LEU A 257 16.16 -12.41 -5.82
CA LEU A 257 15.97 -10.97 -5.67
C LEU A 257 17.29 -10.21 -5.62
N VAL A 258 18.30 -10.72 -4.92
CA VAL A 258 19.64 -10.13 -4.84
C VAL A 258 20.31 -10.14 -6.22
N LYS A 259 20.22 -11.24 -6.97
CA LYS A 259 20.71 -11.31 -8.36
C LYS A 259 20.00 -10.32 -9.26
N TYR A 260 18.67 -10.24 -9.17
CA TYR A 260 17.87 -9.27 -9.91
C TYR A 260 18.30 -7.83 -9.60
N GLY A 261 18.44 -7.50 -8.31
CA GLY A 261 18.87 -6.19 -7.85
C GLY A 261 20.25 -5.79 -8.36
N HIS A 262 21.23 -6.70 -8.28
CA HIS A 262 22.56 -6.47 -8.84
C HIS A 262 22.53 -6.23 -10.35
N LYS A 263 21.75 -7.03 -11.08
CA LYS A 263 21.59 -6.88 -12.53
C LYS A 263 21.01 -5.51 -12.88
N GLU A 264 19.98 -5.06 -12.17
CA GLU A 264 19.41 -3.74 -12.43
C GLU A 264 20.38 -2.61 -12.09
N ILE A 265 21.09 -2.66 -10.95
CA ILE A 265 22.13 -1.68 -10.59
C ILE A 265 23.21 -1.58 -11.68
N GLN A 266 23.66 -2.71 -12.22
CA GLN A 266 24.69 -2.74 -13.27
C GLN A 266 24.20 -2.14 -14.59
N ASN A 267 22.89 -2.16 -14.84
CA ASN A 267 22.31 -1.58 -16.04
C ASN A 267 21.86 -0.12 -15.84
N LEU A 268 22.02 0.46 -14.65
CA LEU A 268 21.79 1.88 -14.40
C LEU A 268 22.96 2.73 -14.98
N PRO A 269 22.68 3.98 -15.41
CA PRO A 269 23.73 4.96 -15.73
C PRO A 269 24.74 5.13 -14.59
N MET A 270 26.00 5.42 -14.92
CA MET A 270 27.10 5.48 -13.96
C MET A 270 26.83 6.52 -12.86
N GLU A 271 26.29 7.67 -13.23
CA GLU A 271 25.98 8.80 -12.36
C GLU A 271 24.91 8.47 -11.30
N ILE A 272 24.10 7.43 -11.54
CA ILE A 272 23.03 6.99 -10.66
C ILE A 272 23.48 5.77 -9.85
N ARG A 273 24.28 4.89 -10.45
CA ARG A 273 24.90 3.76 -9.77
C ARG A 273 25.76 4.20 -8.58
N GLU A 274 26.50 5.29 -8.73
CA GLU A 274 27.33 5.85 -7.65
C GLU A 274 26.52 6.39 -6.47
N LYS A 275 25.21 6.63 -6.64
CA LYS A 275 24.31 7.13 -5.60
C LYS A 275 23.63 6.02 -4.79
N VAL A 276 23.89 4.74 -5.09
CA VAL A 276 23.36 3.62 -4.29
C VAL A 276 23.95 3.67 -2.88
N ILE A 277 23.08 3.74 -1.87
CA ILE A 277 23.49 3.71 -0.46
C ILE A 277 23.16 2.35 0.15
N GLY A 278 24.20 1.60 0.53
CA GLY A 278 24.10 0.26 1.10
C GLY A 278 24.38 -0.84 0.08
N THR A 279 24.36 -2.09 0.53
CA THR A 279 24.68 -3.28 -0.28
C THR A 279 23.45 -4.18 -0.37
N ILE A 280 23.13 -4.63 -1.59
CA ILE A 280 22.09 -5.65 -1.80
C ILE A 280 22.70 -7.00 -1.44
N GLN A 281 22.29 -7.58 -0.32
CA GLN A 281 22.80 -8.86 0.13
C GLN A 281 21.74 -9.64 0.91
N ALA A 282 21.78 -10.96 0.78
CA ALA A 282 20.95 -11.84 1.59
C ALA A 282 21.41 -11.80 3.06
N PRO A 283 20.50 -11.90 4.03
CA PRO A 283 20.86 -12.00 5.45
C PRO A 283 21.65 -13.28 5.72
N ALA A 284 22.65 -13.19 6.62
CA ALA A 284 23.52 -14.33 6.97
C ALA A 284 22.81 -15.41 7.80
N THR A 285 21.72 -15.06 8.47
CA THR A 285 20.97 -15.97 9.36
C THR A 285 19.48 -15.81 9.13
N TYR A 286 18.78 -16.94 9.05
CA TYR A 286 17.32 -16.98 9.00
C TYR A 286 16.75 -17.40 10.36
N ASP A 287 15.80 -16.62 10.89
CA ASP A 287 15.21 -16.89 12.19
C ASP A 287 13.99 -17.82 12.05
N ARG A 288 14.06 -19.01 12.67
CA ARG A 288 12.97 -20.01 12.72
C ARG A 288 12.17 -19.95 14.02
N THR A 289 12.40 -18.94 14.84
CA THR A 289 11.90 -18.88 16.21
C THR A 289 10.37 -18.87 16.27
N PHE A 290 9.67 -18.28 15.29
CA PHE A 290 8.21 -18.24 15.26
C PHE A 290 7.60 -19.66 15.22
N MET A 291 8.12 -20.52 14.35
CA MET A 291 7.67 -21.92 14.23
C MET A 291 8.12 -22.79 15.40
N ASN A 292 9.32 -22.55 15.95
CA ASN A 292 9.84 -23.34 17.07
C ASN A 292 9.10 -23.04 18.38
N LYS A 293 8.69 -21.78 18.61
CA LYS A 293 7.99 -21.36 19.83
C LYS A 293 6.65 -22.06 20.04
N VAL A 294 5.94 -22.39 18.97
CA VAL A 294 4.61 -23.03 19.06
C VAL A 294 4.66 -24.55 19.19
N ARG A 295 5.83 -25.19 18.99
CA ARG A 295 5.99 -26.65 19.08
C ARG A 295 5.46 -27.26 20.38
N PRO A 296 5.82 -26.76 21.57
CA PRO A 296 5.35 -27.36 22.81
C PRO A 296 3.84 -27.24 23.00
N GLU A 297 3.21 -26.23 22.41
CA GLU A 297 1.75 -26.05 22.45
C GLU A 297 1.04 -27.01 21.50
N LEU A 298 1.58 -27.19 20.29
CA LEU A 298 1.10 -28.18 19.32
C LEU A 298 1.23 -29.61 19.86
N GLU A 299 2.37 -29.95 20.47
CA GLU A 299 2.59 -31.26 21.09
C GLU A 299 1.57 -31.56 22.21
N LYS A 300 1.19 -30.55 23.01
CA LYS A 300 0.14 -30.73 24.03
C LYS A 300 -1.21 -31.05 23.42
N LEU A 301 -1.56 -30.42 22.29
CA LEU A 301 -2.81 -30.70 21.57
C LEU A 301 -2.79 -32.09 20.92
N GLU A 302 -1.65 -32.53 20.38
CA GLU A 302 -1.48 -33.88 19.86
C GLU A 302 -1.62 -34.92 20.98
N GLN A 303 -0.98 -34.69 22.14
CA GLN A 303 -1.14 -35.54 23.31
C GLN A 303 -2.60 -35.57 23.78
N GLU A 304 -3.27 -34.42 23.81
CA GLU A 304 -4.70 -34.31 24.14
C GLU A 304 -5.56 -35.13 23.16
N ALA A 305 -5.23 -35.14 21.87
CA ALA A 305 -5.91 -35.93 20.85
C ALA A 305 -5.66 -37.45 20.98
N ARG A 306 -4.47 -37.86 21.43
CA ARG A 306 -4.12 -39.27 21.69
C ARG A 306 -4.77 -39.81 22.96
N VAL A 307 -4.95 -38.96 23.98
CA VAL A 307 -5.57 -39.35 25.24
C VAL A 307 -7.09 -39.32 25.10
N LEU A 308 -7.62 -40.47 24.72
CA LEU A 308 -8.99 -40.81 25.07
C LEU A 308 -9.08 -40.96 26.59
N GLU A 309 -10.15 -40.43 27.19
CA GLU A 309 -10.54 -40.77 28.55
C GLU A 309 -11.00 -42.24 28.56
N THR A 310 -10.07 -43.16 28.31
CA THR A 310 -10.29 -44.61 28.17
C THR A 310 -10.98 -45.14 29.42
N ASN A 311 -10.64 -44.59 30.59
CA ASN A 311 -11.32 -44.88 31.85
C ASN A 311 -12.79 -44.44 31.85
N LYS A 312 -13.12 -43.25 31.32
CA LYS A 312 -14.52 -42.79 31.20
C LYS A 312 -15.29 -43.65 30.23
N LEU A 313 -14.72 -43.96 29.06
CA LEU A 313 -15.41 -44.77 28.05
C LEU A 313 -15.57 -46.24 28.48
N GLU A 314 -14.58 -46.80 29.17
CA GLU A 314 -14.67 -48.13 29.75
C GLU A 314 -15.73 -48.18 30.86
N ASN A 315 -15.82 -47.14 31.71
CA ASN A 315 -16.87 -47.02 32.71
C ASN A 315 -18.26 -46.90 32.07
N ILE A 316 -18.41 -46.09 31.01
CA ILE A 316 -19.66 -45.97 30.27
C ILE A 316 -20.05 -47.32 29.66
N ARG A 317 -19.09 -48.03 29.03
CA ARG A 317 -19.33 -49.35 28.44
C ARG A 317 -19.76 -50.36 29.50
N ARG A 318 -19.02 -50.47 30.61
CA ARG A 318 -19.33 -51.36 31.73
C ARG A 318 -20.72 -51.08 32.30
N ASN A 319 -21.00 -49.82 32.61
CA ASN A 319 -22.31 -49.43 33.14
C ASN A 319 -23.42 -49.77 32.15
N THR A 320 -23.24 -49.48 30.86
CA THR A 320 -24.24 -49.80 29.83
C THR A 320 -24.50 -51.31 29.76
N LEU A 321 -23.45 -52.14 29.82
CA LEU A 321 -23.59 -53.59 29.82
C LEU A 321 -24.23 -54.13 31.11
N LEU A 322 -23.92 -53.55 32.27
CA LEU A 322 -24.55 -53.92 33.53
C LEU A 322 -26.05 -53.57 33.52
N TYR A 323 -26.41 -52.36 33.07
CA TYR A 323 -27.81 -51.97 32.90
C TYR A 323 -28.55 -52.89 31.94
N LEU A 324 -27.93 -53.21 30.79
CA LEU A 324 -28.51 -54.18 29.85
C LEU A 324 -28.68 -55.56 30.50
N THR A 325 -27.69 -56.03 31.24
CA THR A 325 -27.77 -57.35 31.92
C THR A 325 -28.90 -57.40 32.92
N VAL A 326 -29.06 -56.36 33.75
CA VAL A 326 -30.16 -56.26 34.71
C VAL A 326 -31.51 -56.16 33.99
N TRP A 327 -31.59 -55.36 32.94
CA TRP A 327 -32.80 -55.21 32.12
C TRP A 327 -33.25 -56.55 31.50
N GLU A 328 -32.32 -57.26 30.86
CA GLU A 328 -32.60 -58.57 30.25
C GLU A 328 -32.97 -59.62 31.30
N MET A 329 -32.34 -59.61 32.48
CA MET A 329 -32.76 -60.48 33.58
C MET A 329 -34.19 -60.20 34.02
N ILE A 330 -34.58 -58.94 34.15
CA ILE A 330 -35.96 -58.57 34.51
C ILE A 330 -36.93 -59.08 33.43
N ILE A 331 -36.60 -58.91 32.15
CA ILE A 331 -37.42 -59.42 31.06
C ILE A 331 -37.55 -60.94 31.13
N VAL A 332 -36.45 -61.66 31.33
CA VAL A 332 -36.48 -63.13 31.47
C VAL A 332 -37.36 -63.56 32.64
N ILE A 333 -37.25 -62.89 33.80
CA ILE A 333 -38.11 -63.16 34.96
C ILE A 333 -39.59 -62.91 34.62
N LEU A 334 -39.91 -61.81 33.93
CA LEU A 334 -41.28 -61.48 33.51
C LEU A 334 -41.82 -62.48 32.49
N VAL A 335 -41.00 -62.96 31.57
CA VAL A 335 -41.38 -64.00 30.60
C VAL A 335 -41.67 -65.32 31.33
N VAL A 336 -40.81 -65.74 32.25
CA VAL A 336 -41.03 -66.95 33.07
C VAL A 336 -42.31 -66.82 33.90
N ALA A 337 -42.54 -65.66 34.53
CA ALA A 337 -43.75 -65.39 35.29
C ALA A 337 -45.00 -65.45 34.39
N LEU A 338 -44.95 -64.83 33.20
CA LEU A 338 -46.04 -64.89 32.21
C LEU A 338 -46.37 -66.32 31.79
N PHE A 339 -45.35 -67.16 31.51
CA PHE A 339 -45.55 -68.57 31.18
C PHE A 339 -46.13 -69.36 32.36
N SER A 340 -45.68 -69.11 33.58
CA SER A 340 -46.20 -69.78 34.77
C SER A 340 -47.68 -69.44 35.03
N ALA A 341 -48.12 -68.23 34.65
CA ALA A 341 -49.49 -67.76 34.79
C ALA A 341 -50.31 -67.84 33.49
N TRP A 342 -49.84 -68.57 32.47
CA TRP A 342 -50.36 -68.48 31.10
C TRP A 342 -51.86 -68.74 30.98
N GLY A 343 -52.36 -69.78 31.66
CA GLY A 343 -53.78 -70.13 31.64
C GLY A 343 -54.65 -69.06 32.31
N ALA A 344 -54.18 -68.47 33.40
CA ALA A 344 -54.89 -67.41 34.12
C ALA A 344 -54.89 -66.08 33.36
N VAL A 345 -53.80 -65.74 32.66
CA VAL A 345 -53.72 -64.51 31.86
C VAL A 345 -54.64 -64.57 30.64
N ASN A 346 -54.72 -65.72 29.98
CA ASN A 346 -55.57 -65.89 28.80
C ASN A 346 -57.06 -66.06 29.12
N SER A 347 -57.44 -66.28 30.38
CA SER A 347 -58.86 -66.33 30.78
C SER A 347 -59.44 -64.96 31.15
N ILE A 348 -58.62 -63.89 31.18
CA ILE A 348 -59.05 -62.52 31.54
C ILE A 348 -59.93 -61.88 30.46
N ALA A 349 -59.75 -62.25 29.19
CA ALA A 349 -60.51 -61.70 28.08
C ALA A 349 -60.60 -62.68 26.91
N ASP A 350 -61.57 -62.48 26.01
CA ASP A 350 -61.81 -63.34 24.83
C ASP A 350 -60.76 -63.18 23.70
N PHE A 351 -59.68 -62.42 23.94
CA PHE A 351 -58.59 -62.21 22.98
C PHE A 351 -57.26 -62.68 23.58
N PRO A 352 -56.22 -63.02 22.77
CA PRO A 352 -55.02 -63.69 23.25
C PRO A 352 -54.03 -62.75 23.97
N VAL A 353 -54.40 -62.29 25.16
CA VAL A 353 -53.63 -61.36 26.01
C VAL A 353 -52.20 -61.86 26.25
N GLY A 354 -52.02 -63.16 26.55
CA GLY A 354 -50.71 -63.74 26.81
C GLY A 354 -49.76 -63.64 25.62
N ILE A 355 -50.28 -63.80 24.40
CA ILE A 355 -49.48 -63.66 23.16
C ILE A 355 -49.07 -62.19 22.98
N ILE A 356 -49.99 -61.26 23.19
CA ILE A 356 -49.70 -59.82 23.08
C ILE A 356 -48.62 -59.41 24.09
N LEU A 357 -48.75 -59.83 25.35
CA LEU A 357 -47.74 -59.55 26.40
C LEU A 357 -46.39 -60.18 26.07
N LEU A 358 -46.38 -61.40 25.52
CA LEU A 358 -45.14 -62.04 25.08
C LEU A 358 -44.47 -61.25 23.95
N ILE A 359 -45.23 -60.77 22.96
CA ILE A 359 -44.70 -59.93 21.87
C ILE A 359 -44.14 -58.62 22.43
N VAL A 360 -44.82 -57.99 23.38
CA VAL A 360 -44.34 -56.76 24.04
C VAL A 360 -43.03 -57.01 24.79
N LEU A 361 -42.92 -58.11 25.55
CA LEU A 361 -41.70 -58.47 26.28
C LEU A 361 -40.54 -58.80 25.33
N LEU A 362 -40.81 -59.53 24.24
CA LEU A 362 -39.80 -59.79 23.20
C LEU A 362 -39.36 -58.50 22.50
N GLY A 363 -40.29 -57.58 22.22
CA GLY A 363 -39.99 -56.26 21.69
C GLY A 363 -39.14 -55.42 22.66
N ALA A 364 -39.45 -55.48 23.96
CA ALA A 364 -38.68 -54.80 25.00
C ALA A 364 -37.26 -55.39 25.16
N ALA A 365 -37.08 -56.69 24.94
CA ALA A 365 -35.75 -57.33 24.93
C ALA A 365 -34.93 -56.79 23.76
N VAL A 366 -35.47 -56.86 22.54
CA VAL A 366 -34.81 -56.33 21.34
C VAL A 366 -34.50 -54.82 21.48
N ALA A 367 -35.42 -54.06 22.07
CA ALA A 367 -35.22 -52.63 22.36
C ALA A 367 -34.08 -52.39 23.37
N GLY A 368 -33.95 -53.23 24.40
CA GLY A 368 -32.84 -53.19 25.35
C GLY A 368 -31.48 -53.30 24.65
N PHE A 369 -31.32 -54.29 23.78
CA PHE A 369 -30.09 -54.46 23.01
C PHE A 369 -29.84 -53.34 21.98
N ALA A 370 -30.88 -52.71 21.44
CA ALA A 370 -30.74 -51.59 20.52
C ALA A 370 -30.11 -50.34 21.17
N VAL A 371 -30.10 -50.24 22.51
CA VAL A 371 -29.42 -49.16 23.25
C VAL A 371 -27.91 -49.17 23.02
N ILE A 372 -27.28 -50.34 22.84
CA ILE A 372 -25.83 -50.47 22.68
C ILE A 372 -25.30 -49.73 21.43
N PRO A 373 -25.78 -50.00 20.21
CA PRO A 373 -25.30 -49.28 19.02
C PRO A 373 -25.65 -47.79 19.05
N LEU A 374 -26.78 -47.40 19.68
CA LEU A 374 -27.15 -45.99 19.86
C LEU A 374 -26.17 -45.26 20.79
N ARG A 375 -25.79 -45.89 21.90
CA ARG A 375 -24.76 -45.38 22.82
C ARG A 375 -23.40 -45.26 22.13
N GLY A 376 -23.02 -46.26 21.32
CA GLY A 376 -21.81 -46.20 20.51
C GLY A 376 -21.78 -44.98 19.58
N ARG A 377 -22.90 -44.69 18.88
CA ARG A 377 -23.02 -43.50 18.02
C ARG A 377 -22.89 -42.20 18.83
N ALA A 378 -23.55 -42.09 19.98
CA ALA A 378 -23.48 -40.90 20.83
C ALA A 378 -22.05 -40.63 21.32
N ILE A 379 -21.34 -41.67 21.76
CA ILE A 379 -19.93 -41.57 22.19
C ILE A 379 -19.03 -41.14 21.03
N HIS A 380 -19.24 -41.70 19.84
CA HIS A 380 -18.49 -41.30 18.64
C HIS A 380 -18.69 -39.82 18.33
N THR A 381 -19.93 -39.32 18.39
CA THR A 381 -20.21 -37.90 18.17
C THR A 381 -19.53 -37.00 19.20
N GLU A 382 -19.56 -37.36 20.48
CA GLU A 382 -18.86 -36.61 21.54
C GLU A 382 -17.34 -36.57 21.28
N TYR A 383 -16.76 -37.72 20.92
CA TYR A 383 -15.34 -37.83 20.61
C TYR A 383 -14.94 -36.99 19.38
N VAL A 384 -15.67 -37.10 18.27
CA VAL A 384 -15.40 -36.31 17.06
C VAL A 384 -15.55 -34.83 17.32
N ASN A 385 -16.55 -34.40 18.11
CA ASN A 385 -16.70 -32.99 18.47
C ASN A 385 -15.51 -32.47 19.28
N ARG A 386 -14.96 -33.27 20.20
CA ARG A 386 -13.73 -32.92 20.91
C ARG A 386 -12.54 -32.86 19.95
N LEU A 387 -12.41 -33.83 19.05
CA LEU A 387 -11.33 -33.90 18.07
C LEU A 387 -11.33 -32.69 17.14
N LEU A 388 -12.51 -32.26 16.67
CA LEU A 388 -12.67 -31.06 15.85
C LEU A 388 -12.26 -29.77 16.59
N LYS A 389 -12.54 -29.67 17.89
CA LYS A 389 -12.08 -28.54 18.72
C LYS A 389 -10.56 -28.52 18.87
N ILE A 390 -9.93 -29.70 19.00
CA ILE A 390 -8.47 -29.81 19.05
C ILE A 390 -7.87 -29.44 17.68
N GLN A 391 -8.42 -29.98 16.59
CA GLN A 391 -8.02 -29.65 15.22
C GLN A 391 -8.08 -28.14 14.97
N ALA A 392 -9.20 -27.48 15.31
CA ALA A 392 -9.36 -26.04 15.11
C ALA A 392 -8.32 -25.21 15.87
N ARG A 393 -8.04 -25.55 17.15
CA ARG A 393 -6.97 -24.88 17.92
C ARG A 393 -5.59 -25.14 17.33
N TYR A 394 -5.34 -26.38 16.91
CA TYR A 394 -4.07 -26.78 16.30
C TYR A 394 -3.80 -25.99 15.02
N THR A 395 -4.78 -25.95 14.10
CA THR A 395 -4.64 -25.23 12.83
C THR A 395 -4.56 -23.74 13.04
N GLU A 396 -5.28 -23.15 14.00
CA GLU A 396 -5.19 -21.73 14.34
C GLU A 396 -3.77 -21.34 14.80
N ILE A 397 -3.20 -22.09 15.76
CA ILE A 397 -1.85 -21.83 16.29
C ILE A 397 -0.82 -21.97 15.17
N LEU A 398 -0.92 -23.03 14.37
CA LEU A 398 0.00 -23.28 13.26
C LEU A 398 -0.08 -22.18 12.19
N THR A 399 -1.29 -21.76 11.82
CA THR A 399 -1.52 -20.70 10.83
C THR A 399 -0.91 -19.39 11.32
N ARG A 400 -1.18 -19.00 12.56
CA ARG A 400 -0.65 -17.76 13.14
C ARG A 400 0.88 -17.74 13.16
N ALA A 401 1.51 -18.85 13.55
CA ALA A 401 2.98 -18.95 13.55
C ALA A 401 3.55 -18.88 12.13
N ALA A 402 2.90 -19.55 11.17
CA ALA A 402 3.32 -19.52 9.78
C ALA A 402 3.15 -18.13 9.14
N ASP A 403 2.05 -17.43 9.43
CA ASP A 403 1.83 -16.05 8.96
C ASP A 403 2.92 -15.11 9.49
N GLN A 404 3.27 -15.22 10.78
CA GLN A 404 4.38 -14.44 11.36
C GLN A 404 5.72 -14.74 10.68
N GLN A 405 5.97 -16.01 10.37
CA GLN A 405 7.18 -16.43 9.65
C GLN A 405 7.22 -15.86 8.23
N ILE A 406 6.08 -15.89 7.51
CA ILE A 406 5.96 -15.33 6.15
C ILE A 406 6.18 -13.81 6.19
N GLU A 407 5.55 -13.09 7.11
CA GLU A 407 5.73 -11.64 7.22
C GLU A 407 7.19 -11.26 7.53
N TYR A 408 7.85 -12.03 8.41
CA TYR A 408 9.29 -11.87 8.67
C TYR A 408 10.13 -12.08 7.40
N GLY A 409 9.88 -13.17 6.65
CA GLY A 409 10.56 -13.43 5.37
C GLY A 409 10.34 -12.32 4.34
N MET A 410 9.11 -11.80 4.24
CA MET A 410 8.77 -10.68 3.36
C MET A 410 9.47 -9.39 3.76
N GLN A 411 9.60 -9.12 5.06
CA GLN A 411 10.35 -7.97 5.56
C GLN A 411 11.83 -8.07 5.18
N LEU A 412 12.46 -9.24 5.40
CA LEU A 412 13.85 -9.47 5.01
C LEU A 412 14.09 -9.22 3.52
N ARG A 413 13.17 -9.67 2.65
CA ARG A 413 13.24 -9.45 1.20
C ARG A 413 13.17 -7.96 0.84
N ARG A 414 12.26 -7.22 1.47
CA ARG A 414 12.14 -5.75 1.29
C ARG A 414 13.41 -5.04 1.75
N GLU A 415 13.98 -5.45 2.87
CA GLU A 415 15.22 -4.88 3.42
C GLU A 415 16.42 -5.17 2.51
N ALA A 416 16.55 -6.40 2.00
CA ALA A 416 17.65 -6.79 1.11
C ALA A 416 17.68 -5.98 -0.18
N ILE A 417 16.51 -5.67 -0.76
CA ILE A 417 16.39 -4.88 -2.01
C ILE A 417 16.23 -3.37 -1.77
N SER A 418 16.09 -2.95 -0.50
CA SER A 418 15.84 -1.55 -0.12
C SER A 418 16.84 -0.53 -0.68
N PRO A 419 18.16 -0.82 -0.79
CA PRO A 419 19.10 0.12 -1.42
C PRO A 419 18.72 0.49 -2.86
N LEU A 420 18.23 -0.49 -3.64
CA LEU A 420 17.78 -0.26 -5.02
C LEU A 420 16.44 0.47 -5.04
N THR A 421 15.44 -0.02 -4.33
CA THR A 421 14.08 0.59 -4.38
C THR A 421 14.12 2.04 -3.90
N ARG A 422 14.80 2.34 -2.80
CA ARG A 422 14.96 3.72 -2.31
C ARG A 422 15.64 4.63 -3.32
N LEU A 423 16.68 4.15 -4.01
CA LEU A 423 17.36 4.93 -5.04
C LEU A 423 16.42 5.25 -6.20
N VAL A 424 15.75 4.22 -6.73
CA VAL A 424 14.88 4.31 -7.89
C VAL A 424 13.66 5.19 -7.60
N GLU A 425 13.03 5.02 -6.44
CA GLU A 425 11.93 5.87 -5.96
C GLU A 425 12.37 7.33 -5.79
N ALA A 426 13.54 7.57 -5.19
CA ALA A 426 14.07 8.92 -5.03
C ALA A 426 14.36 9.59 -6.39
N GLN A 427 14.91 8.86 -7.36
CA GLN A 427 15.11 9.39 -8.71
C GLN A 427 13.77 9.71 -9.39
N ALA A 428 12.79 8.81 -9.31
CA ALA A 428 11.45 9.04 -9.85
C ALA A 428 10.76 10.26 -9.22
N HIS A 429 10.90 10.47 -7.91
CA HIS A 429 10.34 11.63 -7.22
C HIS A 429 11.00 12.94 -7.65
N ILE A 430 12.34 12.99 -7.70
CA ILE A 430 13.07 14.19 -8.18
C ILE A 430 12.61 14.55 -9.60
N GLN A 431 12.34 13.54 -10.41
CA GLN A 431 11.81 13.69 -11.76
C GLN A 431 10.47 14.40 -11.82
N ASP A 432 9.50 13.88 -11.06
CA ASP A 432 8.13 14.37 -11.05
C ASP A 432 8.12 15.82 -10.52
N GLU A 433 8.97 16.13 -9.54
CA GLU A 433 9.16 17.49 -9.03
C GLU A 433 9.74 18.44 -10.09
N GLN A 434 10.76 18.01 -10.86
CA GLN A 434 11.33 18.81 -11.95
C GLN A 434 10.30 19.08 -13.06
N LEU A 435 9.55 18.06 -13.48
CA LEU A 435 8.52 18.20 -14.50
C LEU A 435 7.42 19.16 -14.03
N LYS A 436 6.98 19.03 -12.77
CA LYS A 436 5.99 19.92 -12.17
C LYS A 436 6.47 21.38 -12.14
N LYS A 437 7.71 21.63 -11.68
CA LYS A 437 8.30 23.00 -11.70
C LYS A 437 8.38 23.58 -13.10
N LEU A 438 8.71 22.75 -14.10
CA LEU A 438 8.73 23.18 -15.49
C LEU A 438 7.32 23.55 -15.97
N GLN A 439 6.30 22.73 -15.69
CA GLN A 439 4.91 23.04 -16.04
C GLN A 439 4.41 24.33 -15.37
N GLU A 440 4.74 24.55 -14.10
CA GLU A 440 4.42 25.80 -13.39
C GLU A 440 5.11 27.00 -14.05
N ALA A 441 6.39 26.88 -14.42
CA ALA A 441 7.12 27.93 -15.14
C ALA A 441 6.51 28.21 -16.53
N GLU A 442 6.06 27.18 -17.25
CA GLU A 442 5.36 27.31 -18.54
C GLU A 442 4.08 28.15 -18.40
N GLN A 443 3.28 27.87 -17.37
CA GLN A 443 2.06 28.64 -17.09
C GLN A 443 2.37 30.10 -16.73
N GLU A 444 3.39 30.36 -15.92
CA GLU A 444 3.81 31.73 -15.59
C GLU A 444 4.32 32.49 -16.81
N MET A 445 5.13 31.87 -17.66
CA MET A 445 5.56 32.48 -18.92
C MET A 445 4.37 32.82 -19.83
N ALA A 446 3.38 31.93 -19.96
CA ALA A 446 2.18 32.18 -20.75
C ALA A 446 1.35 33.36 -20.18
N LYS A 447 1.26 33.50 -18.86
CA LYS A 447 0.64 34.67 -18.21
C LYS A 447 1.40 35.95 -18.52
N ILE A 448 2.73 35.93 -18.41
CA ILE A 448 3.61 37.08 -18.71
C ILE A 448 3.46 37.47 -20.18
N GLU A 449 3.46 36.50 -21.10
CA GLU A 449 3.27 36.73 -22.53
C GLU A 449 1.92 37.40 -22.82
N THR A 450 0.85 36.90 -22.19
CA THR A 450 -0.49 37.50 -22.29
C THR A 450 -0.52 38.93 -21.74
N ALA A 451 0.13 39.18 -20.61
CA ALA A 451 0.24 40.51 -20.01
C ALA A 451 1.05 41.48 -20.89
N LEU A 452 2.14 41.01 -21.51
CA LEU A 452 2.94 41.79 -22.45
C LEU A 452 2.17 42.14 -23.72
N ASN A 453 1.40 41.20 -24.27
CA ASN A 453 0.60 41.41 -25.48
C ASN A 453 -0.57 42.38 -25.27
N THR A 454 -1.00 42.57 -24.02
CA THR A 454 -2.06 43.54 -23.66
C THR A 454 -1.51 44.92 -23.26
N LEU A 455 -0.20 45.05 -23.09
CA LEU A 455 0.47 46.27 -22.65
C LEU A 455 0.48 47.33 -23.77
N GLY A 456 -0.10 48.50 -23.51
CA GLY A 456 -0.23 49.60 -24.48
C GLY A 456 -1.52 49.60 -25.30
N LYS A 457 -2.33 48.54 -25.25
CA LYS A 457 -3.67 48.54 -25.84
C LYS A 457 -4.64 49.31 -24.92
N ARG A 458 -5.21 50.42 -25.40
CA ARG A 458 -6.29 51.10 -24.67
C ARG A 458 -7.54 50.20 -24.70
N LYS A 459 -8.03 49.78 -23.53
CA LYS A 459 -9.40 49.24 -23.42
C LYS A 459 -10.37 50.38 -23.69
N ILE A 460 -10.86 50.48 -24.92
CA ILE A 460 -12.01 51.32 -25.27
C ILE A 460 -13.22 50.37 -25.28
N LEU A 461 -14.17 50.56 -24.35
CA LEU A 461 -15.48 49.89 -24.38
C LEU A 461 -15.46 48.35 -24.53
N GLY A 462 -14.63 47.65 -23.74
CA GLY A 462 -14.77 46.19 -23.59
C GLY A 462 -14.30 45.32 -24.77
N MET A 463 -13.72 45.89 -25.83
CA MET A 463 -13.05 45.12 -26.88
C MET A 463 -11.60 45.59 -27.06
N THR A 464 -10.68 44.62 -27.11
CA THR A 464 -9.28 44.84 -27.46
C THR A 464 -9.16 45.06 -28.97
N LEU A 465 -8.73 46.26 -29.38
CA LEU A 465 -8.10 46.48 -30.69
C LEU A 465 -6.60 46.16 -30.55
#